data_AF-A0AAW0WTB6-F1
#
_entry.id   AF-A0AAW0WTB6-F1
#
_cell.length_a   1.000
_cell.length_b   1.000
_cell.length_c   1.000
_cell.angle_alpha   90.00
_cell.angle_beta   90.00
_cell.angle_gamma   90.00
#
_symmetry.space_group_name_H-M   'P 1'
#
loop_
_entity.id
_entity.type
_entity.pdbx_description
1 polymer ?
#
loop_
_entity_poly.entity_id
_entity_poly.type
_entity_poly.pdbx_seq_one_letter_code
_entity_poly.pdbx_strand_id
1 'polypeptide(L)'
;MGLVPNLHTKITHYESKRLGRRCTIPPMKSRGVTSTLRDHTISVRGPRLFNCLPAHIRGITNRPLAVFKLALDKQLKSVPDQPGCGSYVGLRAASSNSLVDQALIHQEAWSQTGPRGR
;
A
#
# COMPACT_ATOMS: atom_id res chain seq x y z
N MET A 1 -14.06 1.53 -21.04
CA MET A 1 -13.55 2.71 -20.29
C MET A 1 -13.88 2.50 -18.81
N GLY A 2 -12.89 2.30 -17.96
CA GLY A 2 -13.11 1.97 -16.54
C GLY A 2 -13.42 3.22 -15.71
N LEU A 3 -14.62 3.30 -15.13
CA LEU A 3 -15.00 4.38 -14.22
C LEU A 3 -14.34 4.13 -12.86
N VAL A 4 -13.36 4.95 -12.51
CA VAL A 4 -12.83 4.99 -11.14
C VAL A 4 -13.93 5.58 -10.25
N PRO A 5 -14.27 4.94 -9.11
CA PRO A 5 -15.30 5.46 -8.22
C PRO A 5 -15.02 6.90 -7.82
N ASN A 6 -16.03 7.76 -7.90
CA ASN A 6 -15.87 9.15 -7.48
C ASN A 6 -15.58 9.21 -5.98
N LEU A 7 -14.37 9.68 -5.64
CA LEU A 7 -13.95 9.89 -4.26
C LEU A 7 -14.55 11.21 -3.79
N HIS A 8 -15.73 11.16 -3.17
CA HIS A 8 -16.37 12.33 -2.54
C HIS A 8 -15.51 12.98 -1.44
N THR A 9 -14.47 12.27 -0.97
CA THR A 9 -13.49 12.75 0.00
C THR A 9 -12.14 13.00 -0.68
N LYS A 10 -11.60 14.20 -0.52
CA LYS A 10 -10.25 14.55 -0.98
C LYS A 10 -9.20 13.71 -0.23
N ILE A 11 -8.38 12.97 -0.96
CA ILE A 11 -7.20 12.29 -0.39
C ILE A 11 -6.17 13.37 -0.02
N THR A 12 -5.78 13.42 1.25
CA THR A 12 -4.74 14.31 1.75
C THR A 12 -3.49 13.51 2.11
N HIS A 13 -2.34 14.19 2.17
CA HIS A 13 -1.07 13.59 2.56
C HIS A 13 -0.36 14.44 3.61
N TYR A 14 0.57 13.83 4.33
CA TYR A 14 1.45 14.46 5.29
C TYR A 14 2.87 13.88 5.14
N GLU A 15 3.88 14.63 5.56
CA GLU A 15 5.26 14.17 5.58
C GLU A 15 5.63 13.67 6.99
N SER A 16 6.16 12.45 7.09
CA SER A 16 6.68 11.88 8.32
C SER A 16 8.20 11.95 8.32
N LYS A 17 8.81 12.47 9.39
CA LYS A 17 10.28 12.56 9.52
C LYS A 17 10.99 11.22 9.31
N ARG A 18 10.40 10.12 9.80
CA ARG A 18 10.99 8.77 9.72
C ARG A 18 10.56 7.99 8.47
N LEU A 19 9.31 8.15 8.05
CA LEU A 19 8.71 7.29 7.03
C LEU A 19 8.51 7.99 5.68
N GLY A 20 8.80 9.28 5.56
CA GLY A 20 8.50 10.11 4.40
C GLY A 20 7.00 10.31 4.19
N ARG A 21 6.61 10.56 2.94
CA ARG A 21 5.25 10.93 2.55
C ARG A 21 4.19 9.87 2.80
N ARG A 22 3.13 10.17 3.53
CA ARG A 22 2.01 9.24 3.76
C ARG A 22 0.68 9.90 3.44
N CYS A 23 -0.28 9.10 2.98
CA CYS A 23 -1.67 9.53 2.87
C CYS A 23 -2.36 9.49 4.24
N THR A 24 -3.20 10.48 4.50
CA THR A 24 -4.07 10.50 5.67
C THR A 24 -5.20 9.51 5.45
N ILE A 25 -5.40 8.60 6.41
CA ILE A 25 -6.53 7.68 6.40
C ILE A 25 -7.66 8.33 7.19
N PRO A 26 -8.87 8.49 6.62
CA PRO A 26 -9.99 9.11 7.33
C PRO A 26 -10.28 8.35 8.64
N PRO A 27 -10.46 9.05 9.78
CA PRO A 27 -10.76 8.37 11.03
C PRO A 27 -12.14 7.69 10.96
N MET A 28 -12.20 6.49 11.52
CA MET A 28 -13.45 5.75 11.64
C MET A 28 -14.16 6.16 12.93
N LYS A 29 -15.32 6.81 12.82
CA LYS A 29 -16.05 7.38 13.97
C LYS A 29 -16.81 6.33 14.81
N SER A 30 -17.02 5.11 14.30
CA SER A 30 -17.82 4.07 14.95
C SER A 30 -17.31 2.67 14.59
N ARG A 31 -17.29 1.74 15.55
CA ARG A 31 -16.95 0.31 15.37
C ARG A 31 -18.21 -0.57 15.17
N GLY A 32 -19.27 -0.05 14.53
CA GLY A 32 -20.50 -0.80 14.24
C GLY A 32 -20.46 -1.59 12.93
N VAL A 33 -21.58 -2.20 12.51
CA VAL A 33 -21.70 -2.99 11.26
C VAL A 33 -21.29 -2.21 10.00
N THR A 34 -21.48 -0.88 9.99
CA THR A 34 -21.07 0.01 8.89
C THR A 34 -19.56 0.23 8.82
N SER A 35 -18.80 -0.18 9.85
CA SER A 35 -17.34 -0.05 9.88
C SER A 35 -16.67 -0.90 8.81
N THR A 36 -17.05 -2.17 8.69
CA THR A 36 -16.51 -3.11 7.70
C THR A 36 -16.75 -2.59 6.28
N LEU A 37 -17.97 -2.17 5.97
CA LEU A 37 -18.30 -1.59 4.66
C LEU A 37 -17.43 -0.37 4.35
N ARG A 38 -17.23 0.52 5.33
CA ARG A 38 -16.39 1.70 5.20
C ARG A 38 -14.91 1.34 5.02
N ASP A 39 -14.41 0.36 5.76
CA ASP A 39 -13.02 -0.12 5.65
C ASP A 39 -12.72 -0.70 4.26
N HIS A 40 -13.73 -1.27 3.59
CA HIS A 40 -13.59 -1.77 2.23
C HIS A 40 -13.69 -0.70 1.13
N THR A 41 -14.02 0.55 1.47
CA THR A 41 -14.09 1.64 0.48
C THR A 41 -12.71 2.07 -0.02
N ILE A 42 -12.65 2.55 -1.27
CA ILE A 42 -11.43 3.08 -1.87
C ILE A 42 -10.85 4.28 -1.10
N SER A 43 -11.69 5.11 -0.46
CA SER A 43 -11.27 6.22 0.40
C SER A 43 -10.46 5.78 1.62
N VAL A 44 -10.58 4.51 2.04
CA VAL A 44 -9.82 3.93 3.15
C VAL A 44 -8.73 2.98 2.63
N ARG A 45 -9.08 2.04 1.75
CA ARG A 45 -8.11 1.06 1.22
C ARG A 45 -7.03 1.69 0.34
N GLY A 46 -7.37 2.71 -0.45
CA GLY A 46 -6.42 3.41 -1.33
C GLY A 46 -5.26 4.03 -0.53
N PRO A 47 -5.54 4.90 0.45
CA PRO A 47 -4.52 5.44 1.34
C PRO A 47 -3.71 4.36 2.09
N ARG A 48 -4.35 3.28 2.55
CA ARG A 48 -3.66 2.14 3.19
C ARG A 48 -2.67 1.45 2.24
N LEU A 49 -3.09 1.20 1.00
CA LEU A 49 -2.25 0.59 -0.04
C LEU A 49 -1.08 1.51 -0.42
N PHE A 50 -1.32 2.80 -0.60
CA PHE A 50 -0.23 3.74 -0.87
C PHE A 50 0.78 3.74 0.27
N ASN A 51 0.30 3.77 1.51
CA ASN A 51 1.13 3.83 2.73
C ASN A 51 1.95 2.58 3.03
N CYS A 52 1.62 1.43 2.44
CA CYS A 52 2.42 0.21 2.57
C CYS A 52 3.65 0.22 1.64
N LEU A 53 3.67 1.08 0.62
CA LEU A 53 4.79 1.18 -0.31
C LEU A 53 6.06 1.73 0.35
N PRO A 54 7.25 1.44 -0.21
CA PRO A 54 8.50 2.01 0.26
C PRO A 54 8.54 3.54 0.17
N ALA A 55 9.27 4.19 1.08
CA ALA A 55 9.36 5.65 1.12
C ALA A 55 9.90 6.25 -0.18
N HIS A 56 10.89 5.61 -0.80
CA HIS A 56 11.49 6.07 -2.06
C HIS A 56 10.50 6.03 -3.24
N ILE A 57 9.52 5.11 -3.23
CA ILE A 57 8.44 5.07 -4.23
C ILE A 57 7.38 6.13 -3.95
N ARG A 58 6.95 6.24 -2.68
CA ARG A 58 5.96 7.24 -2.25
C ARG A 58 6.45 8.68 -2.47
N GLY A 59 7.76 8.89 -2.40
CA GLY A 59 8.41 10.18 -2.61
C GLY A 59 8.58 10.60 -4.07
N ILE A 60 8.24 9.76 -5.06
CA ILE A 60 8.33 10.14 -6.47
C ILE A 60 7.33 11.27 -6.77
N THR A 61 7.84 12.46 -7.01
CA THR A 61 7.07 13.67 -7.35
C THR A 61 7.63 14.40 -8.54
N ASN A 62 6.79 15.24 -9.17
CA ASN A 62 7.21 16.08 -10.30
C ASN A 62 7.86 15.26 -11.44
N ARG A 63 7.47 13.99 -11.56
CA ARG A 63 7.90 13.06 -12.59
C ARG A 63 6.69 12.53 -13.34
N PRO A 64 6.85 12.09 -14.60
CA PRO A 64 5.79 11.43 -15.33
C PRO A 64 5.25 10.23 -14.58
N LEU A 65 3.94 9.99 -14.68
CA LEU A 65 3.27 8.83 -14.07
C LEU A 65 3.92 7.50 -14.46
N ALA A 66 4.47 7.41 -15.67
CA ALA A 66 5.20 6.24 -16.14
C ALA A 66 6.40 5.87 -15.25
N VAL A 67 7.10 6.86 -14.69
CA VAL A 67 8.24 6.63 -13.79
C VAL A 67 7.77 5.99 -12.49
N PHE A 68 6.67 6.50 -11.92
CA PHE A 68 6.05 5.91 -10.74
C PHE A 68 5.60 4.46 -11.01
N LYS A 69 4.91 4.21 -12.14
CA LYS A 69 4.47 2.87 -12.54
C LYS A 69 5.63 1.90 -12.68
N LEU A 70 6.70 2.29 -13.39
CA LEU A 70 7.87 1.44 -13.58
C LEU A 70 8.56 1.09 -12.25
N ALA A 71 8.69 2.08 -11.36
CA ALA A 71 9.30 1.85 -10.05
C ALA A 71 8.43 0.95 -9.18
N LEU A 72 7.10 1.13 -9.23
CA LEU A 72 6.13 0.26 -8.57
C LEU A 72 6.19 -1.17 -9.11
N ASP A 73 6.20 -1.36 -10.43
CA ASP A 73 6.27 -2.68 -11.07
C ASP A 73 7.52 -3.45 -10.63
N LYS A 74 8.67 -2.78 -10.55
CA LYS A 74 9.92 -3.38 -10.05
C LYS A 74 9.78 -3.86 -8.61
N GLN A 75 9.11 -3.10 -7.75
CA GLN A 75 8.90 -3.47 -6.36
C GLN A 75 7.89 -4.62 -6.24
N LEU A 76 6.79 -4.59 -7.00
CA LEU A 76 5.76 -5.62 -6.96
C LEU A 76 6.27 -7.00 -7.40
N LYS A 77 7.28 -7.07 -8.28
CA LYS A 77 7.93 -8.34 -8.66
C LYS A 77 8.55 -9.10 -7.48
N SER A 78 8.88 -8.42 -6.39
CA SER A 78 9.44 -9.05 -5.19
C SER A 78 8.36 -9.62 -4.25
N VAL A 79 7.09 -9.28 -4.48
CA VAL A 79 5.97 -9.78 -3.69
C VAL A 79 5.54 -11.13 -4.25
N PRO A 80 5.53 -12.20 -3.44
CA PRO A 80 5.04 -13.50 -3.89
C PRO A 80 3.51 -13.45 -4.08
N ASP A 81 3.05 -13.57 -5.31
CA ASP A 81 1.63 -13.71 -5.65
C ASP A 81 1.25 -15.19 -5.71
N GLN A 82 1.21 -15.84 -4.54
CA GLN A 82 0.87 -17.26 -4.45
C GLN A 82 -0.47 -17.44 -3.72
N PRO A 83 -1.47 -18.11 -4.32
CA PRO A 83 -2.65 -18.53 -3.58
C PRO A 83 -2.23 -19.44 -2.42
N GLY A 84 -2.85 -19.26 -1.24
CA GLY A 84 -2.55 -20.12 -0.10
C GLY A 84 -2.82 -21.59 -0.44
N CYS A 85 -1.81 -22.45 -0.32
CA CYS A 85 -1.94 -23.87 -0.64
C CYS A 85 -2.77 -24.59 0.46
N GLY A 86 -4.07 -24.74 0.23
CA GLY A 86 -4.96 -25.60 1.04
C GLY A 86 -5.01 -25.31 2.55
N SER A 87 -5.28 -26.36 3.33
CA SER A 87 -5.44 -26.39 4.79
C SER A 87 -4.16 -26.08 5.59
N TYR A 88 -3.03 -25.82 4.93
CA TYR A 88 -1.76 -25.46 5.56
C TYR A 88 -1.68 -23.94 5.81
N VAL A 89 -2.52 -23.45 6.71
CA VAL A 89 -2.49 -22.04 7.14
C VAL A 89 -1.16 -21.68 7.82
N GLY A 90 -0.48 -22.65 8.44
CA GLY A 90 0.78 -22.45 9.18
C GLY A 90 2.05 -22.26 8.33
N LEU A 91 2.00 -22.46 7.00
CA LEU A 91 3.15 -22.28 6.10
C LEU A 91 3.10 -20.95 5.32
N ARG A 92 2.14 -20.07 5.64
CA ARG A 92 1.97 -18.81 4.93
C ARG A 92 2.92 -17.76 5.52
N ALA A 93 3.64 -17.07 4.64
CA ALA A 93 4.45 -15.92 5.06
C ALA A 93 3.59 -14.78 5.61
N ALA A 94 2.40 -14.56 5.00
CA ALA A 94 1.45 -13.52 5.36
C ALA A 94 0.07 -14.06 5.74
N SER A 95 -0.67 -13.27 6.54
CA SER A 95 -2.05 -13.57 6.94
C SER A 95 -3.03 -13.67 5.77
N SER A 96 -2.77 -12.92 4.69
CA SER A 96 -3.55 -12.97 3.45
C SER A 96 -2.69 -12.62 2.22
N ASN A 97 -3.28 -12.78 1.04
CA ASN A 97 -2.66 -12.38 -0.24
C ASN A 97 -2.83 -10.89 -0.54
N SER A 98 -3.29 -10.10 0.42
CA SER A 98 -3.37 -8.65 0.24
C SER A 98 -1.96 -8.03 0.25
N LEU A 99 -1.72 -7.08 -0.65
CA LEU A 99 -0.46 -6.33 -0.69
C LEU A 99 -0.14 -5.64 0.63
N VAL A 100 -1.16 -5.24 1.41
CA VAL A 100 -0.97 -4.59 2.71
C VAL A 100 -0.36 -5.58 3.71
N ASP A 101 -0.79 -6.84 3.68
CA ASP A 101 -0.29 -7.89 4.58
C ASP A 101 1.08 -8.39 4.12
N GLN A 102 1.24 -8.65 2.81
CA GLN A 102 2.51 -9.07 2.23
C GLN A 102 3.61 -8.01 2.39
N ALA A 103 3.27 -6.73 2.19
CA ALA A 103 4.24 -5.63 2.35
C ALA A 103 4.78 -5.49 3.77
N LEU A 104 4.02 -5.87 4.80
CA LEU A 104 4.50 -5.84 6.19
C LEU A 104 5.67 -6.80 6.42
N ILE A 105 5.65 -7.96 5.76
CA ILE A 105 6.71 -8.98 5.87
C ILE A 105 7.91 -8.62 4.99
N HIS A 106 7.67 -8.04 3.81
CA HIS A 106 8.72 -7.69 2.86
C HIS A 106 9.34 -6.30 3.08
N GLN A 107 8.94 -5.57 4.12
CA GLN A 107 9.46 -4.23 4.44
C GLN A 107 10.99 -4.20 4.63
N GLU A 108 11.58 -5.28 5.14
CA GLU A 108 13.04 -5.41 5.30
C GLU A 108 13.76 -5.64 3.97
N ALA A 109 13.13 -6.32 3.01
CA ALA A 109 13.67 -6.48 1.66
C ALA A 109 13.62 -5.15 0.89
N TRP A 110 12.59 -4.33 1.13
CA TRP A 110 12.38 -3.07 0.43
C TRP A 110 13.20 -1.89 0.96
N SER A 111 13.67 -1.97 2.21
CA SER A 111 14.57 -0.97 2.80
C SER A 111 16.00 -1.09 2.26
N GLN A 112 16.43 -2.26 1.81
CA GLN A 112 17.80 -2.52 1.32
C GLN A 112 18.02 -2.17 -0.16
N THR A 113 16.96 -2.06 -0.97
CA THR A 113 17.08 -1.75 -2.41
C THR A 113 17.11 -0.25 -2.76
N GLY A 114 17.15 0.63 -1.76
CA GLY A 114 17.31 2.06 -1.99
C GLY A 114 18.71 2.37 -2.55
N PRO A 115 18.86 3.32 -3.49
CA PRO A 115 20.19 3.75 -3.91
C PRO A 115 20.96 4.22 -2.67
N ARG A 116 22.10 3.60 -2.39
CA ARG A 116 23.06 4.11 -1.40
C ARG A 116 23.50 5.47 -1.91
N GLY A 117 23.03 6.53 -1.23
CA GLY A 117 23.41 7.90 -1.55
C GLY A 117 24.93 8.01 -1.55
N ARG A 118 25.46 8.50 -2.66
CA ARG A 118 26.77 9.14 -2.74
C ARG A 118 26.54 10.65 -2.68
#